data_AF-A0A3S0W392-F1
#
_entry.id   AF-A0A3S0W392-F1
#
_cell.length_a   1.000
_cell.length_b   1.000
_cell.length_c   1.000
_cell.angle_alpha   90.00
_cell.angle_beta   90.00
_cell.angle_gamma   90.00
#
_symmetry.space_group_name_H-M   'P 1'
#
loop_
_entity.id
_entity.type
_entity.pdbx_description
1 polymer ?
#
loop_
_entity_poly.entity_id
_entity_poly.type
_entity_poly.pdbx_seq_one_letter_code
_entity_poly.pdbx_strand_id
1 'polypeptide(L)'
;MKHFVFLDVDQTLLYNTDDLNQELLNSLRDQGVTDIYLFTNMDLTDLRTVGLGVGLARHEIIQWIKEQGFTVHDVITPADTGNYDDHGQLKRIGTAYTELYSHLMMRIQQNGSLDLQRYNSNPEDLADYFINNNQWLMASSITRHKINYLPINDISIPTLRVCLVDSRNGAFVKWLERDDLIEFFNSDAEVKQQFRIDHHEDPLKTIRFKGGMSSNNKALMMQLAAGELIKQHGPIVISFFDDEEKHLLHSKELMEGYERSGLLQLNTCHMPADFETSQSDEAKQAYQATLAQSIIAQKNEIVLETSLRVLDGWIKTKQQKTQAISQVREQMVFATSSQMLKIANMAHMGYGVFSEVSLKTAYKCLIIAYLKAKNHEELNDTKMAILGFLNKYGIEHINSDRVTDEQVGSIFDLLTNLPHHESKVSPAAKMLLNRLISLQLLKLSSFNELDSPGFQDEIGTLSWLRETKATAEQSQLIHISQSAPGAPESTLPVENNYAGTSSSEASSSCRTEPSSSSLARAMQPNGDARSRLSRGISFFGSKVDEAESAGLTASLGSPEIKC
;
A
#
# COMPACT_ATOMS: atom_id res chain seq x y z
N MET A 1 9.87 -16.61 7.31
CA MET A 1 9.18 -15.35 6.92
C MET A 1 9.28 -14.37 8.07
N LYS A 2 9.47 -13.07 7.80
CA LYS A 2 9.44 -12.04 8.86
C LYS A 2 7.98 -11.77 9.26
N HIS A 3 7.73 -11.62 10.56
CA HIS A 3 6.40 -11.33 11.12
C HIS A 3 6.41 -9.89 11.64
N PHE A 4 5.34 -9.15 11.35
CA PHE A 4 5.08 -7.81 11.81
C PHE A 4 3.69 -7.74 12.46
N VAL A 5 3.49 -6.77 13.34
CA VAL A 5 2.21 -6.53 14.00
C VAL A 5 1.74 -5.13 13.66
N PHE A 6 0.53 -5.04 13.14
CA PHE A 6 -0.16 -3.79 12.88
C PHE A 6 -1.18 -3.62 14.01
N LEU A 7 -1.03 -2.57 14.82
CA LEU A 7 -1.98 -2.22 15.88
C LEU A 7 -2.61 -0.89 15.52
N ASP A 8 -3.94 -0.74 15.66
CA ASP A 8 -4.45 0.62 15.88
C ASP A 8 -4.10 1.12 17.28
N VAL A 9 -4.01 2.44 17.43
CA VAL A 9 -3.78 3.11 18.71
C VAL A 9 -5.12 3.35 19.41
N ASP A 10 -6.12 3.85 18.70
CA ASP A 10 -7.38 4.31 19.28
C ASP A 10 -8.32 3.13 19.56
N GLN A 11 -8.85 2.99 20.79
CA GLN A 11 -9.81 1.95 21.22
C GLN A 11 -9.36 0.49 21.02
N THR A 12 -8.08 0.28 20.68
CA THR A 12 -7.41 -1.02 20.47
C THR A 12 -6.25 -1.21 21.45
N LEU A 13 -5.41 -0.17 21.57
CA LEU A 13 -4.20 -0.14 22.38
C LEU A 13 -4.32 0.90 23.50
N LEU A 14 -4.93 2.05 23.22
CA LEU A 14 -5.29 3.10 24.17
C LEU A 14 -6.81 3.22 24.28
N TYR A 15 -7.30 3.15 25.51
CA TYR A 15 -8.67 3.39 25.91
C TYR A 15 -8.72 4.62 26.85
N ASN A 16 -9.87 5.28 26.95
CA ASN A 16 -10.15 6.31 27.96
C ASN A 16 -9.07 7.43 28.09
N THR A 17 -8.34 7.73 27.01
CA THR A 17 -7.13 8.58 26.96
C THR A 17 -5.92 8.17 27.81
N ASP A 18 -6.05 7.29 28.80
CA ASP A 18 -4.96 6.89 29.72
C ASP A 18 -4.76 5.36 29.87
N ASP A 19 -5.74 4.54 29.50
CA ASP A 19 -5.77 3.09 29.76
C ASP A 19 -5.09 2.29 28.63
N LEU A 20 -3.92 1.72 28.90
CA LEU A 20 -3.16 0.91 27.92
C LEU A 20 -3.50 -0.58 28.00
N ASN A 21 -3.69 -1.22 26.84
CA ASN A 21 -3.99 -2.65 26.71
C ASN A 21 -2.80 -3.56 27.07
N GLN A 22 -2.61 -3.82 28.37
CA GLN A 22 -1.49 -4.62 28.87
C GLN A 22 -1.59 -6.09 28.45
N GLU A 23 -2.79 -6.67 28.36
CA GLU A 23 -2.96 -8.07 27.99
C GLU A 23 -2.62 -8.37 26.51
N LEU A 24 -2.89 -7.43 25.60
CA LEU A 24 -2.38 -7.48 24.23
C LEU A 24 -0.83 -7.44 24.20
N LEU A 25 -0.24 -6.47 24.92
CA LEU A 25 1.21 -6.26 24.94
C LEU A 25 1.96 -7.42 25.60
N ASN A 26 1.43 -7.99 26.67
CA ASN A 26 1.96 -9.20 27.30
C ASN A 26 1.85 -10.39 26.34
N SER A 27 0.69 -10.58 25.69
CA SER A 27 0.50 -11.66 24.70
C SER A 27 1.47 -11.57 23.50
N LEU A 28 1.80 -10.35 23.06
CA LEU A 28 2.82 -10.09 22.04
C LEU A 28 4.23 -10.46 22.52
N ARG A 29 4.60 -9.96 23.72
CA ARG A 29 5.91 -10.20 24.35
C ARG A 29 6.16 -11.68 24.64
N ASP A 30 5.17 -12.39 25.19
CA ASP A 30 5.25 -13.81 25.56
C ASP A 30 5.42 -14.71 24.33
N GLN A 31 4.92 -14.27 23.16
CA GLN A 31 5.13 -14.96 21.88
C GLN A 31 6.38 -14.47 21.12
N GLY A 32 7.16 -13.55 21.70
CA GLY A 32 8.39 -13.02 21.12
C GLY A 32 8.18 -12.09 19.92
N VAL A 33 6.97 -11.56 19.75
CA VAL A 33 6.57 -10.76 18.58
C VAL A 33 6.73 -9.28 18.90
N THR A 34 7.86 -8.70 18.51
CA THR A 34 8.26 -7.33 18.93
C THR A 34 8.29 -6.28 17.81
N ASP A 35 8.08 -6.66 16.56
CA ASP A 35 8.09 -5.75 15.40
C ASP A 35 6.70 -5.12 15.17
N ILE A 36 6.53 -3.86 15.53
CA ILE A 36 5.24 -3.15 15.51
C ILE A 36 5.22 -2.02 14.47
N TYR A 37 4.08 -1.88 13.80
CA TYR A 37 3.62 -0.68 13.11
C TYR A 37 2.35 -0.19 13.81
N LEU A 38 2.27 1.12 14.07
CA LEU A 38 1.11 1.73 14.74
C LEU A 38 0.26 2.48 13.71
N PHE A 39 -1.03 2.15 13.63
CA PHE A 39 -2.05 2.89 12.90
C PHE A 39 -2.75 3.81 13.88
N THR A 40 -3.11 5.02 13.44
CA THR A 40 -3.71 6.01 14.33
C THR A 40 -4.55 7.00 13.56
N ASN A 41 -5.51 7.61 14.24
CA ASN A 41 -6.31 8.71 13.70
C ASN A 41 -5.70 10.08 13.99
N MET A 42 -4.45 10.16 14.49
CA MET A 42 -3.75 11.43 14.75
C MET A 42 -3.79 12.39 13.55
N ASP A 43 -3.97 13.68 13.84
CA ASP A 43 -3.71 14.76 12.90
C ASP A 43 -3.07 15.99 13.59
N LEU A 44 -2.80 17.06 12.83
CA LEU A 44 -2.16 18.26 13.37
C LEU A 44 -3.07 19.09 14.30
N THR A 45 -4.27 18.65 14.65
CA THR A 45 -5.03 19.21 15.77
C THR A 45 -4.57 18.67 17.13
N ASP A 46 -3.98 17.48 17.19
CA ASP A 46 -3.40 16.92 18.44
C ASP A 46 -2.23 17.78 18.97
N LEU A 47 -1.48 18.45 18.08
CA LEU A 47 -0.42 19.40 18.47
C LEU A 47 -0.89 20.57 19.35
N ARG A 48 -2.21 20.79 19.45
CA ARG A 48 -2.81 21.87 20.25
C ARG A 48 -2.87 21.53 21.74
N THR A 49 -2.80 20.25 22.11
CA THR A 49 -2.84 19.77 23.50
C THR A 49 -1.49 19.25 24.01
N VAL A 50 -0.51 19.08 23.12
CA VAL A 50 0.88 18.74 23.47
C VAL A 50 1.43 19.70 24.53
N GLY A 51 1.92 19.13 25.64
CA GLY A 51 2.46 19.90 26.77
C GLY A 51 1.43 20.47 27.74
N LEU A 52 0.12 20.31 27.50
CA LEU A 52 -0.93 20.79 28.42
C LEU A 52 -1.30 19.80 29.53
N GLY A 53 -0.77 18.56 29.51
CA GLY A 53 -1.02 17.54 30.54
C GLY A 53 -2.44 16.96 30.53
N VAL A 54 -3.07 16.89 29.36
CA VAL A 54 -4.45 16.37 29.17
C VAL A 54 -4.38 14.93 28.64
N GLY A 55 -4.21 13.98 29.56
CA GLY A 55 -4.09 12.54 29.28
C GLY A 55 -2.74 12.13 28.68
N LEU A 56 -2.52 10.81 28.55
CA LEU A 56 -1.40 10.21 27.82
C LEU A 56 -1.53 10.53 26.32
N ALA A 57 -0.65 11.41 25.85
CA ALA A 57 -0.65 11.77 24.44
C ALA A 57 -0.13 10.59 23.60
N ARG A 58 -0.70 10.38 22.41
CA ARG A 58 -0.41 9.19 21.56
C ARG A 58 1.08 9.01 21.20
N HIS A 59 1.90 10.07 21.28
CA HIS A 59 3.35 9.99 21.11
C HIS A 59 4.12 9.48 22.33
N GLU A 60 3.59 9.69 23.53
CA GLU A 60 4.17 9.16 24.78
C GLU A 60 4.01 7.64 24.81
N ILE A 61 2.90 7.13 24.26
CA ILE A 61 2.65 5.71 24.02
C ILE A 61 3.68 5.10 23.06
N ILE A 62 4.04 5.81 21.97
CA ILE A 62 5.08 5.34 21.03
C ILE A 62 6.42 5.17 21.75
N GLN A 63 6.77 6.08 22.65
CA GLN A 63 8.01 6.02 23.44
C GLN A 63 7.94 4.92 24.52
N TRP A 64 6.83 4.85 25.26
CA TRP A 64 6.59 3.85 26.28
C TRP A 64 6.61 2.42 25.71
N ILE A 65 6.04 2.19 24.52
CA ILE A 65 6.11 0.89 23.82
C ILE A 65 7.56 0.51 23.48
N LYS A 66 8.39 1.47 23.06
CA LYS A 66 9.83 1.21 22.82
C LYS A 66 10.55 0.85 24.13
N GLU A 67 10.24 1.52 25.22
CA GLU A 67 10.77 1.22 26.56
C GLU A 67 10.29 -0.15 27.09
N GLN A 68 9.10 -0.61 26.69
CA GLN A 68 8.61 -1.97 26.94
C GLN A 68 9.32 -3.07 26.12
N GLY A 69 10.29 -2.72 25.26
CA GLY A 69 11.13 -3.65 24.50
C GLY A 69 10.65 -3.94 23.07
N PHE A 70 9.68 -3.17 22.55
CA PHE A 70 9.17 -3.32 21.19
C PHE A 70 9.93 -2.47 20.17
N THR A 71 10.06 -2.98 18.95
CA THR A 71 10.55 -2.21 17.81
C THR A 71 9.37 -1.61 17.06
N VAL A 72 9.00 -0.37 17.42
CA VAL A 72 8.06 0.43 16.60
C VAL A 72 8.82 0.95 15.38
N HIS A 73 8.51 0.41 14.20
CA HIS A 73 9.19 0.74 12.94
C HIS A 73 8.74 2.09 12.39
N ASP A 74 7.44 2.26 12.16
CA ASP A 74 6.83 3.51 11.70
C ASP A 74 5.45 3.71 12.36
N VAL A 75 4.92 4.93 12.25
CA VAL A 75 3.59 5.34 12.72
C VAL A 75 2.81 5.84 11.51
N ILE A 76 1.70 5.18 11.20
CA ILE A 76 0.93 5.31 9.97
C ILE A 76 -0.33 6.11 10.25
N THR A 77 -0.52 7.19 9.50
CA THR A 77 -1.54 8.22 9.74
C THR A 77 -2.49 8.35 8.55
N PRO A 78 -3.70 8.91 8.71
CA PRO A 78 -4.69 8.96 7.64
C PRO A 78 -4.24 9.74 6.40
N ALA A 79 -3.22 10.60 6.56
CA ALA A 79 -2.59 11.37 5.51
C ALA A 79 -1.60 10.57 4.64
N ASP A 80 -1.02 9.45 5.10
CA ASP A 80 0.05 8.75 4.38
C ASP A 80 -0.39 8.23 2.99
N THR A 81 -1.65 7.82 2.83
CA THR A 81 -2.24 7.45 1.52
C THR A 81 -2.34 8.62 0.54
N GLY A 82 -2.20 9.85 1.01
CA GLY A 82 -2.20 11.09 0.24
C GLY A 82 -0.93 11.93 0.38
N ASN A 83 0.11 11.44 1.08
CA ASN A 83 1.37 12.19 1.25
C ASN A 83 2.22 12.05 -0.02
N TYR A 84 2.21 13.06 -0.88
CA TYR A 84 2.94 13.09 -2.14
C TYR A 84 4.15 14.04 -2.05
N ASP A 85 5.19 13.76 -2.85
CA ASP A 85 6.34 14.66 -3.05
C ASP A 85 6.10 15.69 -4.17
N ASP A 86 7.04 16.63 -4.32
CA ASP A 86 7.03 17.66 -5.36
C ASP A 86 7.16 17.10 -6.80
N HIS A 87 7.39 15.79 -6.94
CA HIS A 87 7.46 15.08 -8.21
C HIS A 87 6.20 14.23 -8.49
N GLY A 88 5.15 14.40 -7.67
CA GLY A 88 3.89 13.68 -7.81
C GLY A 88 4.02 12.17 -7.55
N GLN A 89 5.04 11.73 -6.81
CA GLN A 89 5.12 10.38 -6.27
C GLN A 89 4.52 10.31 -4.87
N LEU A 90 3.84 9.21 -4.57
CA LEU A 90 3.42 8.89 -3.22
C LEU A 90 4.68 8.58 -2.38
N LYS A 91 4.85 9.26 -1.25
CA LYS A 91 5.95 9.01 -0.31
C LYS A 91 5.79 7.64 0.37
N ARG A 92 6.83 7.25 1.10
CA ARG A 92 6.84 6.02 1.92
C ARG A 92 5.79 6.10 3.03
N ILE A 93 5.14 4.99 3.39
CA ILE A 93 4.21 4.96 4.52
C ILE A 93 4.91 5.39 5.83
N GLY A 94 4.20 6.12 6.69
CA GLY A 94 4.70 6.64 7.97
C GLY A 94 5.57 7.90 7.87
N THR A 95 5.81 8.40 6.66
CA THR A 95 6.48 9.69 6.45
C THR A 95 5.61 10.86 6.87
N ALA A 96 4.28 10.76 6.80
CA ALA A 96 3.41 11.87 7.23
C ALA A 96 3.52 12.12 8.74
N TYR A 97 3.57 11.08 9.58
CA TYR A 97 3.91 11.25 11.00
C TYR A 97 5.29 11.88 11.19
N THR A 98 6.30 11.33 10.52
CA THR A 98 7.69 11.72 10.75
C THR A 98 7.96 13.17 10.33
N GLU A 99 7.60 13.53 9.09
CA GLU A 99 7.88 14.82 8.47
C GLU A 99 6.94 15.94 8.97
N LEU A 100 5.63 15.65 9.07
CA LEU A 100 4.62 16.70 9.34
C LEU A 100 4.38 16.92 10.83
N TYR A 101 4.47 15.85 11.65
CA TYR A 101 4.03 15.87 13.05
C TYR A 101 5.22 15.80 14.03
N SER A 102 6.04 14.76 13.94
CA SER A 102 6.95 14.34 15.01
C SER A 102 8.02 15.37 15.39
N HIS A 103 8.63 16.03 14.40
CA HIS A 103 9.67 17.02 14.65
C HIS A 103 9.11 18.28 15.33
N LEU A 104 7.97 18.78 14.85
CA LEU A 104 7.30 19.96 15.40
C LEU A 104 6.78 19.68 16.81
N MET A 105 6.16 18.51 17.04
CA MET A 105 5.74 18.01 18.34
C MET A 105 6.87 18.06 19.38
N MET A 106 8.06 17.53 19.05
CA MET A 106 9.21 17.54 19.96
C MET A 106 9.68 18.97 20.31
N ARG A 107 9.60 19.93 19.37
CA ARG A 107 9.90 21.34 19.67
C ARG A 107 8.84 21.98 20.55
N ILE A 108 7.56 21.71 20.33
CA ILE A 108 6.45 22.18 21.18
C ILE A 108 6.61 21.68 22.63
N GLN A 109 7.01 20.41 22.82
CA GLN A 109 7.31 19.87 24.16
C GLN A 109 8.47 20.59 24.88
N GLN A 110 9.40 21.20 24.13
CA GLN A 110 10.56 21.91 24.68
C GLN A 110 10.30 23.42 24.84
N ASN A 111 9.54 24.02 23.93
CA ASN A 111 9.30 25.47 23.83
C ASN A 111 7.99 25.93 24.50
N GLY A 112 7.05 25.02 24.75
CA GLY A 112 5.69 25.33 25.21
C GLY A 112 4.64 25.25 24.10
N SER A 113 3.37 25.31 24.49
CA SER A 113 2.20 25.08 23.62
C SER A 113 1.99 26.14 22.53
N LEU A 114 1.31 25.74 21.45
CA LEU A 114 0.96 26.63 20.33
C LEU A 114 -0.27 27.51 20.63
N ASP A 115 -0.10 28.83 20.55
CA ASP A 115 -1.21 29.79 20.56
C ASP A 115 -1.65 30.09 19.12
N LEU A 116 -2.48 29.21 18.56
CA LEU A 116 -3.06 29.36 17.22
C LEU A 116 -4.18 30.41 17.13
N GLN A 117 -4.59 31.03 18.25
CA GLN A 117 -5.69 32.00 18.28
C GLN A 117 -5.21 33.46 18.24
N ARG A 118 -4.06 33.74 18.85
CA ARG A 118 -3.49 35.08 18.97
C ARG A 118 -2.02 35.16 18.57
N TYR A 119 -1.41 34.03 18.21
CA TYR A 119 -0.04 33.92 17.69
C TYR A 119 1.02 34.49 18.65
N ASN A 120 0.97 34.09 19.94
CA ASN A 120 1.95 34.48 20.97
C ASN A 120 2.97 33.38 21.34
N SER A 121 2.86 32.18 20.77
CA SER A 121 3.88 31.13 20.88
C SER A 121 5.05 31.39 19.91
N ASN A 122 6.06 30.52 19.92
CA ASN A 122 7.25 30.63 19.06
C ASN A 122 6.86 30.83 17.56
N PRO A 123 7.35 31.92 16.90
CA PRO A 123 7.07 32.20 15.48
C PRO A 123 7.46 31.09 14.50
N GLU A 124 8.54 30.35 14.75
CA GLU A 124 8.97 29.24 13.89
C GLU A 124 8.12 27.99 14.07
N ASP A 125 7.70 27.68 15.30
CA ASP A 125 6.77 26.58 15.57
C ASP A 125 5.38 26.89 15.00
N LEU A 126 4.95 28.16 15.01
CA LEU A 126 3.74 28.62 14.32
C LEU A 126 3.87 28.52 12.80
N ALA A 127 4.99 28.94 12.21
CA ALA A 127 5.20 28.87 10.76
C ALA A 127 5.22 27.41 10.27
N ASP A 128 5.98 26.54 10.93
CA ASP A 128 6.03 25.12 10.60
C ASP A 128 4.67 24.43 10.84
N TYR A 129 3.89 24.85 11.85
CA TYR A 129 2.51 24.37 12.02
C TYR A 129 1.65 24.63 10.79
N PHE A 130 1.61 25.86 10.29
CA PHE A 130 0.76 26.19 9.13
C PHE A 130 1.28 25.58 7.83
N ILE A 131 2.60 25.48 7.61
CA ILE A 131 3.16 24.78 6.45
C ILE A 131 2.80 23.27 6.50
N ASN A 132 2.98 22.61 7.64
CA ASN A 132 2.69 21.19 7.78
C ASN A 132 1.18 20.92 7.72
N ASN A 133 0.34 21.81 8.29
CA ASN A 133 -1.11 21.72 8.19
C ASN A 133 -1.60 21.86 6.74
N ASN A 134 -0.95 22.71 5.94
CA ASN A 134 -1.25 22.82 4.52
C ASN A 134 -0.97 21.50 3.77
N GLN A 135 0.17 20.86 4.05
CA GLN A 135 0.52 19.56 3.47
C GLN A 135 -0.43 18.45 3.95
N TRP A 136 -0.82 18.47 5.22
CA TRP A 136 -1.77 17.50 5.80
C TRP A 136 -3.18 17.62 5.23
N LEU A 137 -3.69 18.85 5.08
CA LEU A 137 -4.98 19.11 4.42
C LEU A 137 -4.95 18.67 2.95
N MET A 138 -3.83 18.91 2.26
CA MET A 138 -3.63 18.47 0.88
C MET A 138 -3.66 16.93 0.78
N ALA A 139 -2.91 16.25 1.63
CA ALA A 139 -2.88 14.80 1.71
C ALA A 139 -4.26 14.20 2.05
N SER A 140 -4.94 14.76 3.05
CA SER A 140 -6.31 14.38 3.42
C SER A 140 -7.31 14.57 2.27
N SER A 141 -7.13 15.60 1.44
CA SER A 141 -7.94 15.82 0.24
C SER A 141 -7.67 14.74 -0.83
N ILE A 142 -6.40 14.42 -1.09
CA ILE A 142 -6.00 13.34 -2.02
C ILE A 142 -6.57 12.00 -1.56
N THR A 143 -6.42 11.66 -0.27
CA THR A 143 -6.98 10.46 0.35
C THR A 143 -8.50 10.38 0.21
N ARG A 144 -9.22 11.47 0.47
CA ARG A 144 -10.69 11.55 0.28
C ARG A 144 -11.10 11.28 -1.17
N HIS A 145 -10.32 11.74 -2.14
CA HIS A 145 -10.56 11.42 -3.55
C HIS A 145 -10.23 9.95 -3.86
N LYS A 146 -9.14 9.39 -3.31
CA LYS A 146 -8.79 7.97 -3.51
C LYS A 146 -9.91 7.02 -3.08
N ILE A 147 -10.49 7.21 -1.89
CA ILE A 147 -11.59 6.34 -1.40
C ILE A 147 -12.91 6.51 -2.17
N ASN A 148 -13.07 7.60 -2.95
CA ASN A 148 -14.30 7.92 -3.68
C ASN A 148 -14.26 7.56 -5.18
N TYR A 149 -13.11 7.18 -5.73
CA TYR A 149 -12.91 6.92 -7.16
C TYR A 149 -12.10 5.64 -7.41
N LEU A 150 -12.42 4.93 -8.48
CA LEU A 150 -11.75 3.67 -8.85
C LEU A 150 -10.31 3.92 -9.34
N PRO A 151 -9.39 2.94 -9.25
CA PRO A 151 -7.97 3.14 -9.58
C PRO A 151 -7.70 3.27 -11.09
N ILE A 152 -8.71 3.04 -11.92
CA ILE A 152 -8.66 3.37 -13.35
C ILE A 152 -8.75 4.89 -13.60
N ASN A 153 -9.43 5.65 -12.73
CA ASN A 153 -9.64 7.09 -12.90
C ASN A 153 -8.36 7.88 -12.64
N ASP A 154 -7.94 8.70 -13.59
CA ASP A 154 -7.03 9.81 -13.34
C ASP A 154 -7.81 10.96 -12.68
N ILE A 155 -7.28 11.43 -11.56
CA ILE A 155 -7.87 12.50 -10.74
C ILE A 155 -6.87 13.65 -10.74
N SER A 156 -7.37 14.87 -10.93
CA SER A 156 -6.56 16.10 -10.90
C SER A 156 -7.28 17.12 -10.02
N ILE A 157 -6.62 17.60 -8.96
CA ILE A 157 -7.18 18.61 -8.04
C ILE A 157 -6.21 19.78 -7.84
N PRO A 158 -6.69 21.00 -7.54
CA PRO A 158 -5.83 22.12 -7.15
C PRO A 158 -4.97 21.79 -5.93
N THR A 159 -3.77 22.35 -5.85
CA THR A 159 -2.95 22.26 -4.63
C THR A 159 -3.34 23.34 -3.63
N LEU A 160 -3.31 23.07 -2.33
CA LEU A 160 -3.53 24.08 -1.30
C LEU A 160 -2.25 24.92 -1.05
N ARG A 161 -2.41 26.20 -0.72
CA ARG A 161 -1.35 27.07 -0.19
C ARG A 161 -1.83 27.91 0.98
N VAL A 162 -0.88 28.25 1.85
CA VAL A 162 -1.09 29.14 2.99
C VAL A 162 -1.25 30.58 2.50
N CYS A 163 -2.22 31.29 3.06
CA CYS A 163 -2.51 32.68 2.72
C CYS A 163 -2.86 33.52 3.96
N LEU A 164 -2.72 34.83 3.80
CA LEU A 164 -3.19 35.84 4.75
C LEU A 164 -4.57 36.32 4.31
N VAL A 165 -5.53 36.36 5.23
CA VAL A 165 -6.88 36.90 5.00
C VAL A 165 -7.25 37.94 6.06
N ASP A 166 -8.03 38.96 5.69
CA ASP A 166 -8.56 39.94 6.65
C ASP A 166 -9.58 39.26 7.58
N SER A 167 -9.34 39.34 8.90
CA SER A 167 -10.12 38.65 9.93
C SER A 167 -11.60 39.03 9.91
N ARG A 168 -11.95 40.23 9.42
CA ARG A 168 -13.29 40.82 9.50
C ARG A 168 -14.24 40.34 8.40
N ASN A 169 -13.70 39.98 7.23
CA ASN A 169 -14.49 39.61 6.05
C ASN A 169 -13.98 38.36 5.30
N GLY A 170 -12.82 37.80 5.65
CA GLY A 170 -12.21 36.65 4.99
C GLY A 170 -11.63 36.94 3.60
N ALA A 171 -11.46 38.22 3.23
CA ALA A 171 -10.87 38.57 1.94
C ALA A 171 -9.38 38.21 1.88
N PHE A 172 -8.97 37.56 0.79
CA PHE A 172 -7.58 37.24 0.48
C PHE A 172 -6.71 38.50 0.39
N VAL A 173 -5.52 38.45 1.01
CA VAL A 173 -4.54 39.55 1.04
C VAL A 173 -3.26 39.18 0.27
N LYS A 174 -2.55 38.12 0.70
CA LYS A 174 -1.39 37.56 -0.01
C LYS A 174 -1.26 36.06 0.23
N TRP A 175 -0.59 35.36 -0.69
CA TRP A 175 0.00 34.05 -0.39
C TRP A 175 1.16 34.23 0.60
N LEU A 176 1.48 33.19 1.36
CA LEU A 176 2.54 33.19 2.37
C LEU A 176 3.45 31.98 2.16
N GLU A 177 4.76 32.22 2.10
CA GLU A 177 5.78 31.19 2.28
C GLU A 177 6.25 31.18 3.76
N ARG A 178 7.19 30.29 4.13
CA ARG A 178 7.64 30.14 5.54
C ARG A 178 8.14 31.47 6.15
N ASP A 179 8.89 32.25 5.39
CA ASP A 179 9.51 33.48 5.89
C ASP A 179 8.46 34.61 6.04
N ASP A 180 7.43 34.67 5.17
CA ASP A 180 6.28 35.57 5.35
C ASP A 180 5.50 35.26 6.64
N LEU A 181 5.37 33.98 6.99
CA LEU A 181 4.72 33.54 8.23
C LEU A 181 5.51 34.01 9.45
N ILE A 182 6.84 33.84 9.43
CA ILE A 182 7.72 34.29 10.53
C ILE A 182 7.70 35.82 10.66
N GLU A 183 7.72 36.56 9.55
CA GLU A 183 7.53 38.03 9.56
C GLU A 183 6.18 38.40 10.21
N PHE A 184 5.08 37.77 9.78
CA PHE A 184 3.74 38.03 10.31
C PHE A 184 3.63 37.70 11.81
N PHE A 185 4.17 36.58 12.30
CA PHE A 185 4.08 36.22 13.71
C PHE A 185 4.94 37.12 14.62
N ASN A 186 6.00 37.72 14.09
CA ASN A 186 6.78 38.75 14.77
C ASN A 186 6.17 40.17 14.69
N SER A 187 5.08 40.37 13.92
CA SER A 187 4.42 41.67 13.81
C SER A 187 3.59 42.05 15.05
N ASP A 188 3.28 43.34 15.17
CA ASP A 188 2.54 43.91 16.30
C ASP A 188 1.14 43.30 16.49
N ALA A 189 0.67 43.32 17.75
CA ALA A 189 -0.59 42.69 18.14
C ALA A 189 -1.84 43.23 17.40
N GLU A 190 -1.80 44.45 16.86
CA GLU A 190 -2.87 44.99 16.02
C GLU A 190 -2.93 44.31 14.64
N VAL A 191 -1.78 44.07 14.02
CA VAL A 191 -1.66 43.36 12.74
C VAL A 191 -2.13 41.90 12.89
N LYS A 192 -1.72 41.25 13.98
CA LYS A 192 -2.14 39.88 14.33
C LYS A 192 -3.60 39.74 14.78
N GLN A 193 -4.31 40.86 14.98
CA GLN A 193 -5.77 40.89 15.14
C GLN A 193 -6.50 41.20 13.83
N GLN A 194 -5.94 42.10 13.01
CA GLN A 194 -6.53 42.47 11.72
C GLN A 194 -6.55 41.32 10.71
N PHE A 195 -5.55 40.44 10.75
CA PHE A 195 -5.41 39.32 9.80
C PHE A 195 -5.30 37.97 10.50
N ARG A 196 -5.66 36.90 9.77
CA ARG A 196 -5.46 35.51 10.18
C ARG A 196 -4.86 34.69 9.03
N ILE A 197 -4.29 33.55 9.39
CA ILE A 197 -3.80 32.55 8.42
C ILE A 197 -4.96 31.66 7.96
N ASP A 198 -4.98 31.30 6.68
CA ASP A 198 -5.98 30.44 6.03
C ASP A 198 -5.35 29.58 4.91
N HIS A 199 -6.08 28.59 4.39
CA HIS A 199 -5.60 27.63 3.38
C HIS A 199 -6.50 27.63 2.14
N HIS A 200 -6.06 28.24 1.04
CA HIS A 200 -6.84 28.37 -0.19
C HIS A 200 -6.24 27.53 -1.33
N GLU A 201 -7.06 27.19 -2.33
CA GLU A 201 -6.62 26.49 -3.54
C GLU A 201 -5.76 27.43 -4.42
N ASP A 202 -4.57 26.97 -4.83
CA ASP A 202 -3.74 27.64 -5.85
C ASP A 202 -4.27 27.28 -7.24
N PRO A 203 -4.83 28.23 -8.01
CA PRO A 203 -5.42 27.95 -9.33
C PRO A 203 -4.37 27.66 -10.41
N LEU A 204 -3.07 27.84 -10.13
CA LEU A 204 -1.98 27.64 -11.08
C LEU A 204 -1.32 26.26 -10.94
N LYS A 205 -1.57 25.54 -9.83
CA LYS A 205 -0.94 24.25 -9.52
C LYS A 205 -1.99 23.17 -9.27
N THR A 206 -1.80 22.01 -9.87
CA THR A 206 -2.65 20.83 -9.65
C THR A 206 -1.79 19.60 -9.41
N ILE A 207 -2.23 18.71 -8.53
CA ILE A 207 -1.64 17.37 -8.38
C ILE A 207 -2.49 16.35 -9.14
N ARG A 208 -1.84 15.28 -9.63
CA ARG A 208 -2.50 14.16 -10.33
C ARG A 208 -2.20 12.83 -9.68
N PHE A 209 -3.23 12.01 -9.52
CA PHE A 209 -3.14 10.69 -8.90
C PHE A 209 -4.24 9.76 -9.42
N LYS A 210 -4.13 8.45 -9.12
CA LYS A 210 -5.16 7.46 -9.38
C LYS A 210 -6.06 7.27 -8.14
N GLY A 211 -7.30 6.83 -8.39
CA GLY A 211 -8.21 6.38 -7.33
C GLY A 211 -7.71 5.16 -6.54
N GLY A 212 -8.46 4.77 -5.51
CA GLY A 212 -8.13 3.67 -4.61
C GLY A 212 -8.79 2.35 -5.00
N MET A 213 -8.19 1.23 -4.59
CA MET A 213 -8.76 -0.12 -4.71
C MET A 213 -9.83 -0.43 -3.64
N SER A 214 -9.96 0.41 -2.61
CA SER A 214 -10.95 0.27 -1.53
C SER A 214 -11.45 1.65 -1.09
N SER A 215 -12.71 1.71 -0.64
CA SER A 215 -13.32 2.90 -0.04
C SER A 215 -12.93 3.10 1.43
N ASN A 216 -12.17 2.19 2.02
CA ASN A 216 -11.67 2.31 3.38
C ASN A 216 -10.20 2.75 3.39
N ASN A 217 -9.88 3.86 4.08
CA ASN A 217 -8.53 4.39 4.12
C ASN A 217 -7.54 3.48 4.87
N LYS A 218 -7.96 2.82 5.96
CA LYS A 218 -7.08 1.94 6.74
C LYS A 218 -6.64 0.72 5.93
N ALA A 219 -7.53 0.16 5.11
CA ALA A 219 -7.18 -0.85 4.12
C ALA A 219 -6.15 -0.34 3.09
N LEU A 220 -6.33 0.86 2.53
CA LEU A 220 -5.36 1.46 1.60
C LEU A 220 -3.98 1.69 2.27
N MET A 221 -3.96 2.16 3.53
CA MET A 221 -2.73 2.30 4.32
C MET A 221 -2.04 0.94 4.54
N MET A 222 -2.80 -0.12 4.84
CA MET A 222 -2.26 -1.47 4.96
C MET A 222 -1.72 -2.04 3.64
N GLN A 223 -2.37 -1.78 2.50
CA GLN A 223 -1.86 -2.19 1.18
C GLN A 223 -0.50 -1.57 0.84
N LEU A 224 -0.33 -0.29 1.19
CA LEU A 224 0.94 0.40 1.04
C LEU A 224 2.01 -0.20 1.96
N ALA A 225 1.72 -0.33 3.26
CA ALA A 225 2.65 -0.88 4.25
C ALA A 225 3.06 -2.33 3.95
N ALA A 226 2.11 -3.21 3.68
CA ALA A 226 2.38 -4.59 3.25
C ALA A 226 3.17 -4.61 1.92
N GLY A 227 2.84 -3.73 0.98
CA GLY A 227 3.56 -3.59 -0.29
C GLY A 227 5.03 -3.16 -0.13
N GLU A 228 5.35 -2.30 0.84
CA GLU A 228 6.73 -1.97 1.19
C GLU A 228 7.46 -3.12 1.88
N LEU A 229 6.81 -3.74 2.87
CA LEU A 229 7.38 -4.85 3.63
C LEU A 229 7.66 -6.07 2.74
N ILE A 230 6.77 -6.40 1.80
CA ILE A 230 6.98 -7.46 0.80
C ILE A 230 8.15 -7.12 -0.15
N LYS A 231 8.25 -5.85 -0.57
CA LYS A 231 9.38 -5.37 -1.40
C LYS A 231 10.72 -5.45 -0.66
N GLN A 232 10.74 -5.29 0.66
CA GLN A 232 11.93 -5.29 1.50
C GLN A 232 12.33 -6.67 2.05
N HIS A 233 11.35 -7.56 2.31
CA HIS A 233 11.55 -8.81 3.05
C HIS A 233 11.09 -10.07 2.30
N GLY A 234 10.54 -9.95 1.09
CA GLY A 234 9.92 -11.08 0.38
C GLY A 234 8.62 -11.51 1.08
N PRO A 235 8.31 -12.81 1.18
CA PRO A 235 7.13 -13.28 1.89
C PRO A 235 7.14 -12.92 3.39
N ILE A 236 6.06 -12.28 3.85
CA ILE A 236 5.87 -11.79 5.24
C ILE A 236 4.60 -12.37 5.88
N VAL A 237 4.51 -12.21 7.20
CA VAL A 237 3.30 -12.48 8.00
C VAL A 237 2.92 -11.18 8.72
N ILE A 238 1.62 -10.85 8.77
CA ILE A 238 1.09 -9.72 9.52
C ILE A 238 0.03 -10.22 10.50
N SER A 239 0.13 -9.80 11.77
CA SER A 239 -1.01 -9.83 12.70
C SER A 239 -1.59 -8.42 12.79
N PHE A 240 -2.89 -8.25 12.52
CA PHE A 240 -3.58 -6.96 12.57
C PHE A 240 -4.64 -6.95 13.67
N PHE A 241 -4.63 -5.90 14.50
CA PHE A 241 -5.55 -5.70 15.63
C PHE A 241 -6.24 -4.35 15.46
N ASP A 242 -7.58 -4.37 15.49
CA ASP A 242 -8.44 -3.20 15.25
C ASP A 242 -9.78 -3.35 16.00
N ASP A 243 -10.36 -2.23 16.43
CA ASP A 243 -11.63 -2.12 17.15
C ASP A 243 -12.86 -2.12 16.24
N GLU A 244 -12.70 -1.85 14.95
CA GLU A 244 -13.81 -1.87 13.99
C GLU A 244 -13.67 -3.01 12.98
N GLU A 245 -14.58 -4.00 13.05
CA GLU A 245 -14.62 -5.16 12.13
C GLU A 245 -14.55 -4.77 10.64
N LYS A 246 -15.10 -3.61 10.27
CA LYS A 246 -15.02 -3.04 8.90
C LYS A 246 -13.58 -2.84 8.42
N HIS A 247 -12.64 -2.46 9.29
CA HIS A 247 -11.23 -2.32 8.93
C HIS A 247 -10.60 -3.68 8.64
N LEU A 248 -10.88 -4.68 9.49
CA LEU A 248 -10.38 -6.04 9.31
C LEU A 248 -10.88 -6.66 8.00
N LEU A 249 -12.18 -6.48 7.69
CA LEU A 249 -12.81 -6.98 6.48
C LEU A 249 -12.24 -6.34 5.21
N HIS A 250 -12.32 -5.01 5.09
CA HIS A 250 -11.82 -4.29 3.91
C HIS A 250 -10.31 -4.50 3.68
N SER A 251 -9.55 -4.73 4.75
CA SER A 251 -8.11 -5.01 4.64
C SER A 251 -7.83 -6.44 4.14
N LYS A 252 -8.60 -7.44 4.60
CA LYS A 252 -8.54 -8.80 4.03
C LYS A 252 -8.92 -8.84 2.56
N GLU A 253 -10.04 -8.23 2.19
CA GLU A 253 -10.50 -8.14 0.80
C GLU A 253 -9.43 -7.54 -0.11
N LEU A 254 -8.76 -6.48 0.36
CA LEU A 254 -7.69 -5.82 -0.39
C LEU A 254 -6.36 -6.61 -0.40
N MET A 255 -6.13 -7.48 0.60
CA MET A 255 -4.91 -8.30 0.71
C MET A 255 -5.02 -9.67 0.04
N GLU A 256 -6.22 -10.11 -0.37
CA GLU A 256 -6.50 -11.46 -0.87
C GLU A 256 -5.51 -11.93 -1.96
N GLY A 257 -5.08 -11.03 -2.86
CA GLY A 257 -4.10 -11.31 -3.90
C GLY A 257 -2.70 -11.65 -3.37
N TYR A 258 -2.23 -10.96 -2.32
CA TYR A 258 -0.95 -11.26 -1.66
C TYR A 258 -1.01 -12.55 -0.85
N GLU A 259 -2.14 -12.83 -0.21
CA GLU A 259 -2.33 -14.06 0.56
C GLU A 259 -2.41 -15.29 -0.35
N ARG A 260 -3.24 -15.25 -1.40
CA ARG A 260 -3.38 -16.36 -2.36
C ARG A 260 -2.13 -16.62 -3.18
N SER A 261 -1.30 -15.60 -3.41
CA SER A 261 0.03 -15.77 -4.02
C SER A 261 1.11 -16.18 -3.02
N GLY A 262 0.82 -16.19 -1.71
CA GLY A 262 1.77 -16.49 -0.63
C GLY A 262 2.93 -15.50 -0.53
N LEU A 263 2.66 -14.22 -0.76
CA LEU A 263 3.55 -13.11 -0.41
C LEU A 263 3.22 -12.53 0.98
N LEU A 264 2.01 -12.76 1.45
CA LEU A 264 1.50 -12.38 2.75
C LEU A 264 0.78 -13.57 3.41
N GLN A 265 0.68 -13.56 4.73
CA GLN A 265 -0.46 -14.12 5.46
C GLN A 265 -0.93 -13.06 6.46
N LEU A 266 -2.23 -12.76 6.48
CA LEU A 266 -2.86 -11.74 7.33
C LEU A 266 -3.79 -12.39 8.35
N ASN A 267 -3.34 -12.47 9.60
CA ASN A 267 -4.17 -12.94 10.71
C ASN A 267 -4.74 -11.71 11.44
N THR A 268 -6.06 -11.66 11.67
CA THR A 268 -6.75 -10.48 12.24
C THR A 268 -7.43 -10.78 13.57
N CYS A 269 -7.32 -9.89 14.54
CA CYS A 269 -8.14 -9.90 15.75
C CYS A 269 -9.07 -8.68 15.78
N HIS A 270 -10.35 -8.91 16.09
CA HIS A 270 -11.27 -7.85 16.48
C HIS A 270 -11.06 -7.54 17.96
N MET A 271 -10.98 -6.25 18.28
CA MET A 271 -10.71 -5.76 19.62
C MET A 271 -12.02 -5.30 20.27
N PRO A 272 -12.28 -5.61 21.54
CA PRO A 272 -13.32 -4.92 22.28
C PRO A 272 -12.98 -3.44 22.39
N ALA A 273 -13.91 -2.55 22.02
CA ALA A 273 -13.77 -1.10 22.22
C ALA A 273 -13.96 -0.66 23.70
N ASP A 274 -14.38 -1.59 24.55
CA ASP A 274 -14.42 -1.44 26.01
C ASP A 274 -13.13 -1.95 26.66
N PHE A 275 -12.60 -1.20 27.64
CA PHE A 275 -11.33 -1.52 28.27
C PHE A 275 -11.40 -2.75 29.18
N GLU A 276 -12.43 -2.88 30.02
CA GLU A 276 -12.55 -4.04 30.92
C GLU A 276 -12.65 -5.34 30.12
N THR A 277 -13.44 -5.35 29.04
CA THR A 277 -13.55 -6.46 28.11
C THR A 277 -12.24 -6.73 27.36
N SER A 278 -11.46 -5.70 27.01
CA SER A 278 -10.15 -5.88 26.36
C SER A 278 -9.11 -6.59 27.26
N GLN A 279 -9.25 -6.51 28.58
CA GLN A 279 -8.36 -7.17 29.54
C GLN A 279 -8.89 -8.55 30.01
N SER A 280 -9.97 -9.08 29.40
CA SER A 280 -10.56 -10.36 29.80
C SER A 280 -9.75 -11.58 29.34
N ASP A 281 -9.94 -12.73 30.00
CA ASP A 281 -9.32 -14.00 29.60
C ASP A 281 -9.76 -14.46 28.20
N GLU A 282 -10.98 -14.12 27.77
CA GLU A 282 -11.48 -14.38 26.41
C GLU A 282 -10.77 -13.51 25.36
N ALA A 283 -10.60 -12.21 25.65
CA ALA A 283 -9.86 -11.30 24.77
C ALA A 283 -8.39 -11.73 24.65
N LYS A 284 -7.74 -12.04 25.78
CA LYS A 284 -6.39 -12.62 25.86
C LYS A 284 -6.26 -13.91 25.04
N GLN A 285 -7.23 -14.82 25.11
CA GLN A 285 -7.26 -16.03 24.28
C GLN A 285 -7.37 -15.72 22.78
N ALA A 286 -8.17 -14.73 22.39
CA ALA A 286 -8.27 -14.29 20.99
C ALA A 286 -6.95 -13.67 20.47
N TYR A 287 -6.27 -12.87 21.30
CA TYR A 287 -4.96 -12.30 20.98
C TYR A 287 -3.93 -13.41 20.77
N GLN A 288 -3.87 -14.36 21.72
CA GLN A 288 -2.92 -15.47 21.67
C GLN A 288 -3.20 -16.41 20.49
N ALA A 289 -4.46 -16.64 20.12
CA ALA A 289 -4.84 -17.45 18.96
C ALA A 289 -4.42 -16.79 17.62
N THR A 290 -4.66 -15.48 17.47
CA THR A 290 -4.25 -14.70 16.29
C THR A 290 -2.74 -14.71 16.09
N LEU A 291 -1.96 -14.60 17.17
CA LEU A 291 -0.49 -14.68 17.13
C LEU A 291 0.00 -16.12 16.88
N ALA A 292 -0.65 -17.13 17.46
CA ALA A 292 -0.31 -18.54 17.24
C ALA A 292 -0.48 -18.95 15.76
N GLN A 293 -1.50 -18.43 15.06
CA GLN A 293 -1.66 -18.62 13.61
C GLN A 293 -0.48 -18.03 12.80
N SER A 294 0.04 -16.86 13.21
CA SER A 294 1.25 -16.27 12.61
C SER A 294 2.51 -17.09 12.86
N ILE A 295 2.65 -17.69 14.05
CA ILE A 295 3.77 -18.59 14.36
C ILE A 295 3.64 -19.92 13.58
N ILE A 296 2.42 -20.43 13.34
CA ILE A 296 2.20 -21.59 12.47
C ILE A 296 2.67 -21.28 11.04
N ALA A 297 2.37 -20.08 10.51
CA ALA A 297 2.87 -19.64 9.20
C ALA A 297 4.40 -19.70 9.09
N GLN A 298 5.12 -19.24 10.11
CA GLN A 298 6.59 -19.35 10.18
C GLN A 298 7.07 -20.80 10.28
N LYS A 299 6.35 -21.67 11.02
CA LYS A 299 6.66 -23.10 11.13
C LYS A 299 6.42 -23.86 9.83
N ASN A 300 5.50 -23.42 8.97
CA ASN A 300 5.25 -24.04 7.66
C ASN A 300 6.50 -24.01 6.76
N GLU A 301 7.33 -22.97 6.85
CA GLU A 301 8.64 -22.91 6.17
C GLU A 301 9.58 -24.03 6.63
N ILE A 302 9.62 -24.32 7.92
CA ILE A 302 10.45 -25.39 8.52
C ILE A 302 9.90 -26.78 8.16
N VAL A 303 8.57 -26.95 8.20
CA VAL A 303 7.90 -28.20 7.80
C VAL A 303 8.16 -28.49 6.31
N LEU A 304 8.03 -27.50 5.44
CA LEU A 304 8.30 -27.62 4.02
C LEU A 304 9.77 -27.98 3.74
N GLU A 305 10.73 -27.28 4.37
CA GLU A 305 12.16 -27.61 4.24
C GLU A 305 12.48 -29.04 4.71
N THR A 306 11.85 -29.49 5.80
CA THR A 306 12.02 -30.85 6.33
C THR A 306 11.44 -31.89 5.35
N SER A 307 10.26 -31.62 4.81
CA SER A 307 9.58 -32.48 3.82
C SER A 307 10.40 -32.61 2.54
N LEU A 308 10.97 -31.49 2.04
CA LEU A 308 11.86 -31.50 0.88
C LEU A 308 13.12 -32.35 1.12
N ARG A 309 13.76 -32.26 2.29
CA ARG A 309 14.92 -33.13 2.63
C ARG A 309 14.58 -34.61 2.69
N VAL A 310 13.40 -34.98 3.16
CA VAL A 310 12.92 -36.38 3.14
C VAL A 310 12.80 -36.88 1.70
N LEU A 311 12.28 -36.06 0.79
CA LEU A 311 12.10 -36.40 -0.62
C LEU A 311 13.40 -36.41 -1.43
N ASP A 312 14.37 -35.57 -1.06
CA ASP A 312 15.75 -35.55 -1.57
C ASP A 312 16.58 -36.77 -1.08
N GLY A 313 15.98 -37.65 -0.27
CA GLY A 313 16.44 -39.04 -0.09
C GLY A 313 16.85 -39.43 1.33
N TRP A 314 16.71 -38.56 2.33
CA TRP A 314 17.29 -38.78 3.67
C TRP A 314 16.67 -39.94 4.48
N ILE A 315 15.43 -40.39 4.21
CA ILE A 315 14.81 -41.58 4.84
C ILE A 315 13.74 -42.19 3.91
N LYS A 316 13.56 -43.53 3.95
CA LYS A 316 12.87 -44.30 2.89
C LYS A 316 11.69 -45.19 3.34
N THR A 317 10.82 -44.76 4.27
CA THR A 317 9.51 -45.44 4.41
C THR A 317 8.49 -44.89 3.42
N LYS A 318 7.59 -45.74 2.92
CA LYS A 318 6.51 -45.32 2.01
C LYS A 318 5.59 -44.27 2.66
N GLN A 319 5.30 -44.43 3.95
CA GLN A 319 4.46 -43.53 4.74
C GLN A 319 5.07 -42.12 4.85
N GLN A 320 6.34 -42.01 5.24
CA GLN A 320 7.02 -40.71 5.33
C GLN A 320 7.13 -40.02 3.96
N LYS A 321 7.34 -40.78 2.87
CA LYS A 321 7.31 -40.21 1.51
C LYS A 321 5.92 -39.65 1.17
N THR A 322 4.84 -40.39 1.42
CA THR A 322 3.47 -39.91 1.17
C THR A 322 3.14 -38.67 2.00
N GLN A 323 3.51 -38.66 3.29
CA GLN A 323 3.31 -37.51 4.17
C GLN A 323 4.07 -36.27 3.68
N ALA A 324 5.34 -36.42 3.32
CA ALA A 324 6.15 -35.32 2.80
C ALA A 324 5.64 -34.77 1.46
N ILE A 325 5.08 -35.61 0.57
CA ILE A 325 4.42 -35.15 -0.66
C ILE A 325 3.18 -34.30 -0.34
N SER A 326 2.35 -34.74 0.61
CA SER A 326 1.17 -34.00 1.06
C SER A 326 1.58 -32.63 1.61
N GLN A 327 2.55 -32.61 2.54
CA GLN A 327 3.06 -31.38 3.15
C GLN A 327 3.73 -30.43 2.14
N VAL A 328 4.46 -30.93 1.15
CA VAL A 328 5.04 -30.09 0.09
C VAL A 328 3.95 -29.44 -0.76
N ARG A 329 2.85 -30.15 -1.07
CA ARG A 329 1.71 -29.58 -1.80
C ARG A 329 0.92 -28.60 -0.93
N GLU A 330 0.46 -29.00 0.25
CA GLU A 330 -0.28 -28.14 1.19
C GLU A 330 0.42 -26.80 1.45
N GLN A 331 1.75 -26.80 1.59
CA GLN A 331 2.54 -25.60 1.89
C GLN A 331 3.21 -24.95 0.67
N MET A 332 2.95 -25.44 -0.56
CA MET A 332 3.65 -24.96 -1.77
C MET A 332 3.45 -23.46 -2.02
N VAL A 333 2.27 -22.92 -1.67
CA VAL A 333 1.95 -21.49 -1.83
C VAL A 333 2.85 -20.61 -0.96
N PHE A 334 3.23 -21.04 0.24
CA PHE A 334 4.11 -20.29 1.16
C PHE A 334 5.61 -20.58 0.97
N ALA A 335 5.98 -21.36 -0.05
CA ALA A 335 7.37 -21.69 -0.33
C ALA A 335 8.23 -20.44 -0.59
N THR A 336 9.37 -20.37 0.09
CA THR A 336 10.42 -19.37 -0.16
C THR A 336 11.08 -19.59 -1.53
N SER A 337 11.80 -18.59 -2.02
CA SER A 337 12.58 -18.66 -3.26
C SER A 337 13.48 -19.91 -3.32
N SER A 338 14.29 -20.14 -2.30
CA SER A 338 15.23 -21.27 -2.22
C SER A 338 14.52 -22.63 -2.10
N GLN A 339 13.33 -22.70 -1.49
CA GLN A 339 12.52 -23.93 -1.47
C GLN A 339 11.89 -24.20 -2.84
N MET A 340 11.42 -23.16 -3.51
CA MET A 340 10.84 -23.28 -4.85
C MET A 340 11.90 -23.67 -5.91
N LEU A 341 13.17 -23.28 -5.73
CA LEU A 341 14.29 -23.84 -6.52
C LEU A 341 14.44 -25.37 -6.33
N LYS A 342 14.31 -25.88 -5.10
CA LYS A 342 14.33 -27.33 -4.84
C LYS A 342 13.14 -28.03 -5.48
N ILE A 343 11.94 -27.44 -5.38
CA ILE A 343 10.71 -27.95 -6.01
C ILE A 343 10.84 -27.96 -7.55
N ALA A 344 11.45 -26.94 -8.15
CA ALA A 344 11.76 -26.92 -9.58
C ALA A 344 12.67 -28.08 -9.99
N ASN A 345 13.73 -28.36 -9.21
CA ASN A 345 14.59 -29.51 -9.46
C ASN A 345 13.85 -30.85 -9.31
N MET A 346 12.92 -30.97 -8.34
CA MET A 346 12.08 -32.15 -8.18
C MET A 346 11.12 -32.37 -9.35
N ALA A 347 10.47 -31.31 -9.86
CA ALA A 347 9.65 -31.36 -11.07
C ALA A 347 10.47 -31.75 -12.32
N HIS A 348 11.71 -31.29 -12.40
CA HIS A 348 12.62 -31.62 -13.49
C HIS A 348 13.12 -33.08 -13.45
N MET A 349 13.48 -33.59 -12.26
CA MET A 349 14.03 -34.93 -12.07
C MET A 349 12.97 -36.03 -11.88
N GLY A 350 11.68 -35.68 -11.83
CA GLY A 350 10.60 -36.64 -11.62
C GLY A 350 10.51 -37.17 -10.19
N TYR A 351 11.02 -36.41 -9.21
CA TYR A 351 10.84 -36.76 -7.80
C TYR A 351 9.38 -36.51 -7.42
N GLY A 352 8.74 -37.55 -6.87
CA GLY A 352 7.28 -37.74 -6.84
C GLY A 352 6.44 -36.81 -5.95
N VAL A 353 6.84 -35.55 -5.75
CA VAL A 353 5.90 -34.45 -5.43
C VAL A 353 4.86 -34.33 -6.55
N PHE A 354 5.32 -34.45 -7.79
CA PHE A 354 4.55 -34.38 -9.01
C PHE A 354 4.26 -35.79 -9.55
N SER A 355 3.17 -35.96 -10.30
CA SER A 355 2.79 -37.24 -10.90
C SER A 355 3.68 -37.64 -12.07
N GLU A 356 4.23 -36.66 -12.79
CA GLU A 356 5.03 -36.83 -14.00
C GLU A 356 6.19 -35.82 -14.02
N VAL A 357 7.21 -36.09 -14.84
CA VAL A 357 8.27 -35.10 -15.17
C VAL A 357 7.65 -34.01 -16.03
N SER A 358 7.88 -32.73 -15.70
CA SER A 358 7.44 -31.62 -16.55
C SER A 358 8.47 -30.50 -16.54
N LEU A 359 8.99 -30.16 -17.74
CA LEU A 359 9.91 -29.05 -17.92
C LEU A 359 9.21 -27.71 -17.68
N LYS A 360 7.92 -27.63 -18.02
CA LYS A 360 7.08 -26.43 -17.87
C LYS A 360 6.70 -26.17 -16.42
N THR A 361 6.42 -27.22 -15.65
CA THR A 361 6.23 -27.13 -14.20
C THR A 361 7.52 -26.68 -13.52
N ALA A 362 8.65 -27.32 -13.84
CA ALA A 362 9.96 -26.90 -13.33
C ALA A 362 10.27 -25.42 -13.65
N TYR A 363 10.01 -24.98 -14.88
CA TYR A 363 10.24 -23.61 -15.32
C TYR A 363 9.30 -22.58 -14.65
N LYS A 364 8.00 -22.90 -14.48
CA LYS A 364 7.08 -22.07 -13.68
C LYS A 364 7.58 -21.96 -12.23
N CYS A 365 8.06 -23.04 -11.61
CA CYS A 365 8.68 -23.00 -10.28
C CYS A 365 9.91 -22.06 -10.24
N LEU A 366 10.82 -22.14 -11.21
CA LEU A 366 11.97 -21.20 -11.27
C LEU A 366 11.52 -19.73 -11.35
N ILE A 367 10.45 -19.43 -12.11
CA ILE A 367 9.90 -18.07 -12.20
C ILE A 367 9.24 -17.64 -10.88
N ILE A 368 8.45 -18.51 -10.24
CA ILE A 368 7.87 -18.26 -8.90
C ILE A 368 9.00 -17.96 -7.90
N ALA A 369 10.09 -18.72 -7.94
CA ALA A 369 11.26 -18.50 -7.08
C ALA A 369 11.88 -17.11 -7.30
N TYR A 370 12.07 -16.68 -8.55
CA TYR A 370 12.59 -15.35 -8.88
C TYR A 370 11.64 -14.22 -8.44
N LEU A 371 10.33 -14.40 -8.63
CA LEU A 371 9.32 -13.43 -8.18
C LEU A 371 9.28 -13.32 -6.65
N LYS A 372 9.49 -14.42 -5.92
CA LYS A 372 9.53 -14.46 -4.44
C LYS A 372 10.89 -14.16 -3.79
N ALA A 373 11.96 -13.95 -4.56
CA ALA A 373 13.30 -13.70 -4.02
C ALA A 373 13.32 -12.47 -3.08
N LYS A 374 13.77 -12.65 -1.84
CA LYS A 374 13.72 -11.60 -0.80
C LYS A 374 14.91 -10.64 -0.79
N ASN A 375 16.04 -11.05 -1.37
CA ASN A 375 17.28 -10.29 -1.42
C ASN A 375 17.95 -10.41 -2.81
N HIS A 376 19.07 -9.70 -3.01
CA HIS A 376 19.79 -9.73 -4.29
C HIS A 376 20.48 -11.07 -4.58
N GLU A 377 20.83 -11.83 -3.55
CA GLU A 377 21.45 -13.15 -3.63
C GLU A 377 20.49 -14.20 -4.21
N GLU A 378 19.32 -14.39 -3.59
CA GLU A 378 18.24 -15.25 -4.10
C GLU A 378 17.80 -14.85 -5.51
N LEU A 379 17.78 -13.54 -5.82
CA LEU A 379 17.42 -13.02 -7.13
C LEU A 379 18.47 -13.38 -8.19
N ASN A 380 19.75 -13.43 -7.83
CA ASN A 380 20.82 -13.87 -8.73
C ASN A 380 20.86 -15.39 -8.86
N ASP A 381 20.70 -16.15 -7.78
CA ASP A 381 20.65 -17.62 -7.82
C ASP A 381 19.50 -18.11 -8.71
N THR A 382 18.31 -17.54 -8.53
CA THR A 382 17.15 -17.85 -9.38
C THR A 382 17.36 -17.42 -10.83
N LYS A 383 17.95 -16.25 -11.08
CA LYS A 383 18.33 -15.79 -12.42
C LYS A 383 19.29 -16.76 -13.12
N MET A 384 20.31 -17.24 -12.41
CA MET A 384 21.30 -18.18 -12.93
C MET A 384 20.70 -19.58 -13.15
N ALA A 385 19.81 -20.04 -12.28
CA ALA A 385 19.05 -21.27 -12.47
C ALA A 385 18.15 -21.20 -13.72
N ILE A 386 17.45 -20.07 -13.93
CA ILE A 386 16.63 -19.81 -15.13
C ILE A 386 17.51 -19.83 -16.39
N LEU A 387 18.64 -19.12 -16.41
CA LEU A 387 19.58 -19.11 -17.55
C LEU A 387 20.13 -20.51 -17.86
N GLY A 388 20.54 -21.26 -16.84
CA GLY A 388 21.03 -22.63 -17.00
C GLY A 388 19.97 -23.59 -17.52
N PHE A 389 18.70 -23.41 -17.12
CA PHE A 389 17.58 -24.21 -17.61
C PHE A 389 17.23 -23.88 -19.07
N LEU A 390 17.20 -22.59 -19.42
CA LEU A 390 16.94 -22.12 -20.78
C LEU A 390 18.03 -22.59 -21.76
N ASN A 391 19.31 -22.42 -21.43
CA ASN A 391 20.43 -22.89 -22.26
C ASN A 391 20.44 -24.42 -22.48
N LYS A 392 19.86 -25.19 -21.55
CA LYS A 392 19.85 -26.66 -21.60
C LYS A 392 18.67 -27.24 -22.39
N TYR A 393 17.53 -26.54 -22.44
CA TYR A 393 16.29 -27.06 -23.02
C TYR A 393 15.69 -26.24 -24.17
N GLY A 394 15.93 -24.93 -24.21
CA GLY A 394 15.26 -24.02 -25.16
C GLY A 394 13.81 -23.72 -24.77
N ILE A 395 13.41 -22.47 -24.92
CA ILE A 395 12.08 -21.99 -24.49
C ILE A 395 10.93 -22.63 -25.27
N GLU A 396 11.10 -22.94 -26.56
CA GLU A 396 10.09 -23.62 -27.38
C GLU A 396 9.80 -25.04 -26.87
N HIS A 397 10.83 -25.80 -26.51
CA HIS A 397 10.68 -27.15 -25.99
C HIS A 397 9.98 -27.14 -24.62
N ILE A 398 10.35 -26.21 -23.74
CA ILE A 398 9.68 -25.99 -22.44
C ILE A 398 8.20 -25.63 -22.65
N ASN A 399 7.88 -24.78 -23.63
CA ASN A 399 6.51 -24.39 -23.93
C ASN A 399 5.68 -25.52 -24.58
N SER A 400 6.33 -26.42 -25.36
CA SER A 400 5.71 -27.56 -26.04
C SER A 400 5.17 -28.65 -25.09
N ASP A 401 5.72 -28.73 -23.88
CA ASP A 401 5.20 -29.55 -22.79
C ASP A 401 3.75 -29.11 -22.48
N ARG A 402 2.82 -30.08 -22.46
CA ARG A 402 1.41 -29.83 -22.17
C ARG A 402 1.07 -29.96 -20.69
N VAL A 403 1.95 -30.60 -19.91
CA VAL A 403 1.74 -30.82 -18.49
C VAL A 403 2.14 -29.55 -17.74
N THR A 404 1.33 -29.16 -16.77
CA THR A 404 1.66 -28.14 -15.77
C THR A 404 0.88 -28.52 -14.52
N ASP A 405 1.57 -28.70 -13.39
CA ASP A 405 0.88 -28.95 -12.12
C ASP A 405 -0.06 -27.78 -11.80
N GLU A 406 -1.32 -28.08 -11.50
CA GLU A 406 -2.39 -27.08 -11.31
C GLU A 406 -2.07 -26.06 -10.21
N GLN A 407 -1.41 -26.50 -9.14
CA GLN A 407 -1.05 -25.64 -8.03
C GLN A 407 0.10 -24.70 -8.42
N VAL A 408 1.12 -25.21 -9.09
CA VAL A 408 2.21 -24.41 -9.67
C VAL A 408 1.67 -23.44 -10.73
N GLY A 409 0.67 -23.87 -11.50
CA GLY A 409 -0.09 -23.04 -12.44
C GLY A 409 -0.71 -21.83 -11.74
N SER A 410 -1.57 -22.09 -10.77
CA SER A 410 -2.30 -21.10 -9.97
C SER A 410 -1.38 -20.09 -9.27
N ILE A 411 -0.33 -20.55 -8.59
CA ILE A 411 0.62 -19.67 -7.88
C ILE A 411 1.34 -18.74 -8.87
N PHE A 412 1.77 -19.25 -10.03
CA PHE A 412 2.37 -18.43 -11.09
C PHE A 412 1.37 -17.38 -11.59
N ASP A 413 0.16 -17.81 -11.95
CA ASP A 413 -0.83 -16.94 -12.60
C ASP A 413 -1.23 -15.77 -11.66
N LEU A 414 -1.42 -16.06 -10.37
CA LEU A 414 -1.65 -15.06 -9.31
C LEU A 414 -0.49 -14.06 -9.18
N LEU A 415 0.76 -14.53 -9.11
CA LEU A 415 1.95 -13.68 -9.04
C LEU A 415 2.14 -12.80 -10.29
N THR A 416 1.73 -13.29 -11.47
CA THR A 416 1.76 -12.49 -12.71
C THR A 416 0.63 -11.47 -12.80
N ASN A 417 -0.54 -11.74 -12.19
CA ASN A 417 -1.70 -10.85 -12.27
C ASN A 417 -1.64 -9.68 -11.27
N LEU A 418 -1.08 -9.88 -10.06
CA LEU A 418 -0.88 -8.83 -9.04
C LEU A 418 -0.32 -7.50 -9.63
N PRO A 419 0.78 -7.48 -10.41
CA PRO A 419 1.26 -6.29 -11.12
C PRO A 419 0.22 -5.54 -11.96
N HIS A 420 -0.69 -6.24 -12.63
CA HIS A 420 -1.65 -5.64 -13.57
C HIS A 420 -2.76 -4.89 -12.83
N HIS A 421 -3.20 -5.41 -11.69
CA HIS A 421 -4.24 -4.78 -10.87
C HIS A 421 -3.68 -3.71 -9.93
N GLU A 422 -2.48 -3.90 -9.38
CA GLU A 422 -2.03 -3.12 -8.21
C GLU A 422 -0.79 -2.24 -8.45
N SER A 423 -0.09 -2.32 -9.58
CA SER A 423 1.16 -1.55 -9.79
C SER A 423 0.99 -0.03 -9.74
N LYS A 424 -0.22 0.51 -9.90
CA LYS A 424 -0.49 1.95 -9.72
C LYS A 424 -0.60 2.35 -8.23
N VAL A 425 -0.84 1.41 -7.31
CA VAL A 425 -1.03 1.66 -5.86
C VAL A 425 0.07 1.04 -4.98
N SER A 426 0.48 -0.21 -5.21
CA SER A 426 1.35 -0.98 -4.31
C SER A 426 2.85 -0.98 -4.72
N PRO A 427 3.79 -0.72 -3.78
CA PRO A 427 5.22 -0.86 -4.02
C PRO A 427 5.67 -2.30 -4.37
N ALA A 428 5.01 -3.33 -3.83
CA ALA A 428 5.30 -4.73 -4.17
C ALA A 428 4.88 -5.03 -5.62
N ALA A 429 3.70 -4.57 -6.04
CA ALA A 429 3.24 -4.75 -7.41
C ALA A 429 4.13 -4.02 -8.44
N LYS A 430 4.66 -2.83 -8.10
CA LYS A 430 5.70 -2.13 -8.87
C LYS A 430 7.02 -2.93 -8.95
N MET A 431 7.45 -3.55 -7.86
CA MET A 431 8.63 -4.42 -7.86
C MET A 431 8.42 -5.65 -8.75
N LEU A 432 7.28 -6.33 -8.61
CA LEU A 432 6.94 -7.52 -9.38
C LEU A 432 6.83 -7.22 -10.88
N LEU A 433 6.24 -6.08 -11.28
CA LEU A 433 6.24 -5.62 -12.68
C LEU A 433 7.65 -5.50 -13.26
N ASN A 434 8.57 -4.87 -12.52
CA ASN A 434 9.98 -4.73 -12.92
C ASN A 434 10.70 -6.09 -12.99
N ARG A 435 10.36 -7.04 -12.11
CA ARG A 435 10.87 -8.43 -12.16
C ARG A 435 10.35 -9.17 -13.39
N LEU A 436 9.08 -9.02 -13.76
CA LEU A 436 8.50 -9.64 -14.97
C LEU A 436 9.13 -9.09 -16.26
N ILE A 437 9.29 -7.77 -16.37
CA ILE A 437 10.00 -7.13 -17.49
C ILE A 437 11.45 -7.66 -17.59
N SER A 438 12.14 -7.82 -16.45
CA SER A 438 13.49 -8.38 -16.42
C SER A 438 13.54 -9.86 -16.85
N LEU A 439 12.52 -10.67 -16.49
CA LEU A 439 12.40 -12.06 -16.94
C LEU A 439 12.16 -12.16 -18.45
N GLN A 440 11.32 -11.30 -19.03
CA GLN A 440 11.08 -11.27 -20.47
C GLN A 440 12.35 -10.90 -21.25
N LEU A 441 13.10 -9.88 -20.80
CA LEU A 441 14.39 -9.52 -21.40
C LEU A 441 15.41 -10.68 -21.30
N LEU A 442 15.37 -11.45 -20.21
CA LEU A 442 16.22 -12.63 -20.02
C LEU A 442 15.83 -13.76 -20.99
N LYS A 443 14.53 -14.05 -21.17
CA LYS A 443 14.06 -14.99 -22.21
C LYS A 443 14.51 -14.57 -23.59
N LEU A 444 14.28 -13.31 -23.99
CA LEU A 444 14.71 -12.77 -25.28
C LEU A 444 16.20 -13.00 -25.53
N SER A 445 17.05 -12.82 -24.51
CA SER A 445 18.50 -13.08 -24.60
C SER A 445 18.90 -14.55 -24.75
N SER A 446 17.94 -15.49 -24.69
CA SER A 446 18.14 -16.94 -24.89
C SER A 446 17.59 -17.49 -26.21
N PHE A 447 16.97 -16.65 -27.05
CA PHE A 447 16.68 -17.01 -28.44
C PHE A 447 17.94 -16.82 -29.30
N ASN A 448 18.27 -17.80 -30.14
CA ASN A 448 19.47 -17.74 -30.99
C ASN A 448 19.33 -16.80 -32.20
N GLU A 449 18.11 -16.41 -32.58
CA GLU A 449 17.83 -15.66 -33.81
C GLU A 449 16.87 -14.48 -33.56
N LEU A 450 17.32 -13.28 -33.93
CA LEU A 450 16.56 -12.01 -33.89
C LEU A 450 15.29 -12.05 -34.77
N ASP A 451 15.30 -12.89 -35.80
CA ASP A 451 14.21 -13.05 -36.77
C ASP A 451 13.20 -14.15 -36.39
N SER A 452 13.37 -14.81 -35.24
CA SER A 452 12.42 -15.81 -34.77
C SER A 452 11.06 -15.16 -34.38
N PRO A 453 9.90 -15.71 -34.81
CA PRO A 453 8.60 -15.08 -34.53
C PRO A 453 8.34 -14.85 -33.03
N GLY A 454 8.75 -15.80 -32.17
CA GLY A 454 8.60 -15.68 -30.72
C GLY A 454 9.41 -14.54 -30.10
N PHE A 455 10.55 -14.15 -30.69
CA PHE A 455 11.34 -13.01 -30.26
C PHE A 455 10.62 -11.68 -30.56
N GLN A 456 9.96 -11.58 -31.72
CA GLN A 456 9.16 -10.41 -32.09
C GLN A 456 7.88 -10.29 -31.23
N ASP A 457 7.19 -11.40 -30.96
CA ASP A 457 6.00 -11.43 -30.08
C ASP A 457 6.33 -11.08 -28.61
N GLU A 458 7.43 -11.62 -28.05
CA GLU A 458 7.87 -11.23 -26.69
C GLU A 458 8.39 -9.78 -26.63
N ILE A 459 8.96 -9.22 -27.72
CA ILE A 459 9.27 -7.79 -27.82
C ILE A 459 8.01 -6.92 -27.82
N GLY A 460 6.98 -7.28 -28.61
CA GLY A 460 5.70 -6.56 -28.63
C GLY A 460 4.98 -6.58 -27.27
N THR A 461 5.10 -7.70 -26.55
CA THR A 461 4.62 -7.82 -25.16
C THR A 461 5.39 -6.89 -24.22
N LEU A 462 6.72 -6.77 -24.42
CA LEU A 462 7.59 -5.88 -23.65
C LEU A 462 7.33 -4.39 -23.93
N SER A 463 6.98 -3.98 -25.15
CA SER A 463 6.59 -2.59 -25.42
C SER A 463 5.28 -2.22 -24.73
N TRP A 464 4.27 -3.10 -24.76
CA TRP A 464 3.00 -2.88 -24.05
C TRP A 464 3.16 -2.79 -22.52
N LEU A 465 4.00 -3.66 -21.92
CA LEU A 465 4.35 -3.58 -20.50
C LEU A 465 5.23 -2.35 -20.18
N ARG A 466 6.01 -1.86 -21.15
CA ARG A 466 6.72 -0.58 -21.03
C ARG A 466 5.80 0.63 -21.19
N GLU A 467 4.69 0.56 -21.92
CA GLU A 467 3.72 1.65 -22.07
C GLU A 467 2.81 1.81 -20.84
N THR A 468 2.37 0.69 -20.25
CA THR A 468 1.69 0.69 -18.94
C THR A 468 2.61 1.16 -17.80
N LYS A 469 3.93 0.95 -17.94
CA LYS A 469 4.97 1.51 -17.07
C LYS A 469 5.29 2.98 -17.39
N ALA A 470 5.33 3.39 -18.66
CA ALA A 470 5.58 4.77 -19.08
C ALA A 470 4.43 5.70 -18.65
N THR A 471 3.19 5.21 -18.68
CA THR A 471 2.02 5.87 -18.04
C THR A 471 2.03 5.78 -16.50
N ALA A 472 3.17 5.45 -15.88
CA ALA A 472 3.47 5.69 -14.47
C ALA A 472 4.75 6.54 -14.29
N GLU A 473 5.75 6.40 -15.18
CA GLU A 473 7.07 7.04 -15.07
C GLU A 473 7.27 8.31 -15.93
N GLN A 474 6.41 8.60 -16.92
CA GLN A 474 6.51 9.83 -17.72
C GLN A 474 6.28 11.11 -16.90
N SER A 475 5.66 11.00 -15.72
CA SER A 475 5.61 12.09 -14.73
C SER A 475 6.98 12.48 -14.17
N GLN A 476 8.00 11.61 -14.25
CA GLN A 476 9.34 11.85 -13.69
C GLN A 476 10.40 12.24 -14.73
N LEU A 477 10.22 11.89 -16.02
CA LEU A 477 11.26 12.09 -17.05
C LEU A 477 11.24 13.44 -17.78
N ILE A 478 10.27 14.32 -17.49
CA ILE A 478 10.18 15.64 -18.15
C ILE A 478 11.12 16.69 -17.55
N HIS A 479 11.60 16.51 -16.31
CA HIS A 479 12.30 17.58 -15.55
C HIS A 479 13.83 17.53 -15.49
N ILE A 480 14.49 16.54 -16.10
CA ILE A 480 15.97 16.43 -16.08
C ILE A 480 16.64 17.22 -17.25
N SER A 481 15.85 17.90 -18.09
CA SER A 481 16.34 18.63 -19.28
C SER A 481 16.33 20.16 -19.17
N GLN A 482 15.93 20.76 -18.04
CA GLN A 482 15.76 22.22 -17.91
C GLN A 482 16.28 22.83 -16.58
N SER A 483 17.47 22.46 -16.12
CA SER A 483 18.11 23.10 -14.95
C SER A 483 19.65 22.94 -14.88
N ALA A 484 20.38 23.55 -15.83
CA ALA A 484 21.84 23.67 -15.79
C ALA A 484 22.32 25.07 -16.27
N PRO A 485 22.73 25.99 -15.38
CA PRO A 485 23.01 27.39 -15.75
C PRO A 485 24.51 27.75 -15.93
N GLY A 486 24.93 28.01 -17.18
CA GLY A 486 26.19 28.70 -17.57
C GLY A 486 27.50 27.90 -17.35
N ALA A 487 28.65 28.24 -17.94
CA ALA A 487 29.06 29.14 -19.05
C ALA A 487 30.55 28.76 -19.41
N PRO A 488 31.27 29.34 -20.41
CA PRO A 488 30.94 30.40 -21.37
C PRO A 488 31.30 30.03 -22.85
N GLU A 489 31.64 31.05 -23.65
CA GLU A 489 31.99 31.08 -25.10
C GLU A 489 33.28 30.28 -25.45
N SER A 490 33.68 29.97 -26.70
CA SER A 490 33.55 30.76 -27.95
C SER A 490 33.94 29.97 -29.25
N THR A 491 33.81 30.65 -30.41
CA THR A 491 34.44 30.40 -31.73
C THR A 491 34.05 29.20 -32.62
N LEU A 492 33.34 29.57 -33.70
CA LEU A 492 33.21 28.99 -35.05
C LEU A 492 34.57 28.86 -35.82
N PRO A 493 34.64 28.42 -37.12
CA PRO A 493 33.71 27.62 -37.97
C PRO A 493 34.42 26.45 -38.72
N VAL A 494 33.71 25.72 -39.62
CA VAL A 494 33.98 25.66 -41.10
C VAL A 494 33.11 24.61 -41.83
N GLU A 495 32.80 24.95 -43.09
CA GLU A 495 32.16 24.26 -44.22
C GLU A 495 32.50 22.74 -44.42
N ASN A 496 31.81 21.90 -45.22
CA ASN A 496 31.29 22.11 -46.59
C ASN A 496 30.28 21.02 -47.07
N ASN A 497 29.50 21.37 -48.12
CA ASN A 497 28.85 20.58 -49.20
C ASN A 497 28.77 19.03 -49.14
N TYR A 498 27.67 18.36 -49.55
CA TYR A 498 27.20 18.31 -50.96
C TYR A 498 25.72 17.92 -51.18
N ALA A 499 25.26 18.05 -52.44
CA ALA A 499 23.92 17.80 -53.00
C ALA A 499 23.39 16.33 -52.88
N GLY A 500 22.10 16.02 -53.13
CA GLY A 500 20.93 16.85 -53.48
C GLY A 500 19.96 16.16 -54.49
N THR A 501 18.82 16.80 -54.82
CA THR A 501 17.74 16.36 -55.77
C THR A 501 16.99 15.06 -55.43
N SER A 502 15.70 14.85 -55.72
CA SER A 502 14.53 15.67 -56.14
C SER A 502 13.23 14.89 -55.72
N SER A 503 11.96 15.29 -55.89
CA SER A 503 11.27 16.28 -56.74
C SER A 503 9.84 16.57 -56.23
N SER A 504 9.27 17.75 -56.53
CA SER A 504 7.83 18.11 -56.72
C SER A 504 6.74 17.59 -55.74
N GLU A 505 5.90 18.42 -55.11
CA GLU A 505 4.82 19.26 -55.71
C GLU A 505 3.71 18.44 -56.44
N ALA A 506 2.41 18.71 -56.30
CA ALA A 506 1.65 19.58 -55.38
C ALA A 506 0.12 19.28 -55.40
N SER A 507 -0.64 19.99 -54.55
CA SER A 507 -2.05 20.41 -54.73
C SER A 507 -3.21 19.38 -54.94
N SER A 508 -3.99 19.19 -53.87
CA SER A 508 -5.48 19.29 -53.80
C SER A 508 -6.40 18.65 -54.87
N SER A 509 -7.40 17.88 -54.42
CA SER A 509 -8.81 18.34 -54.23
C SER A 509 -9.87 17.22 -54.27
N CYS A 510 -11.05 17.54 -53.73
CA CYS A 510 -12.39 16.96 -54.01
C CYS A 510 -12.70 15.46 -53.77
N ARG A 511 -13.79 15.26 -53.03
CA ARG A 511 -14.49 13.99 -52.76
C ARG A 511 -15.01 13.30 -54.02
N THR A 512 -14.96 11.96 -54.05
CA THR A 512 -16.14 11.12 -54.29
C THR A 512 -15.99 9.71 -53.69
N GLU A 513 -17.00 9.30 -52.91
CA GLU A 513 -17.36 7.89 -52.68
C GLU A 513 -18.25 7.41 -53.85
N PRO A 514 -18.55 6.09 -54.08
CA PRO A 514 -19.04 5.18 -53.03
C PRO A 514 -18.77 3.65 -53.15
N SER A 515 -18.97 2.95 -52.02
CA SER A 515 -19.45 1.55 -51.91
C SER A 515 -18.51 0.39 -52.41
N SER A 516 -18.69 -0.87 -52.03
CA SER A 516 -19.85 -1.54 -51.38
C SER A 516 -19.49 -2.78 -50.53
N SER A 517 -20.33 -3.10 -49.53
CA SER A 517 -20.61 -4.44 -48.92
C SER A 517 -19.48 -5.26 -48.25
N SER A 518 -19.68 -6.06 -47.20
CA SER A 518 -20.78 -6.28 -46.21
C SER A 518 -20.23 -7.27 -45.14
N LEU A 519 -20.82 -7.62 -43.98
CA LEU A 519 -22.14 -7.37 -43.34
C LEU A 519 -21.91 -6.50 -42.05
N ALA A 520 -22.76 -6.24 -41.03
CA ALA A 520 -23.98 -6.84 -40.43
C ALA A 520 -23.78 -8.20 -39.71
N ARG A 521 -24.44 -8.54 -38.58
CA ARG A 521 -25.39 -7.86 -37.64
C ARG A 521 -25.18 -8.53 -36.24
N ALA A 522 -25.03 -7.83 -35.11
CA ALA A 522 -26.01 -7.04 -34.34
C ALA A 522 -27.09 -7.83 -33.56
N MET A 523 -27.30 -7.43 -32.30
CA MET A 523 -28.64 -7.28 -31.69
C MET A 523 -28.67 -5.94 -30.91
N GLN A 524 -29.86 -5.38 -30.67
CA GLN A 524 -30.08 -4.01 -30.17
C GLN A 524 -30.91 -3.98 -28.88
N PRO A 525 -30.83 -2.89 -28.08
CA PRO A 525 -31.74 -2.62 -26.97
C PRO A 525 -33.04 -1.91 -27.40
N ASN A 526 -34.07 -1.99 -26.55
CA ASN A 526 -35.24 -1.08 -26.42
C ASN A 526 -36.03 -1.52 -25.15
N GLY A 527 -36.79 -0.69 -24.43
CA GLY A 527 -37.08 0.74 -24.59
C GLY A 527 -37.85 1.31 -23.38
N ASP A 528 -38.29 2.57 -23.47
CA ASP A 528 -38.85 3.39 -22.36
C ASP A 528 -40.15 2.92 -21.68
N ALA A 529 -40.32 3.33 -20.41
CA ALA A 529 -41.61 3.67 -19.82
C ALA A 529 -41.49 4.88 -18.85
N ARG A 530 -42.44 5.83 -18.88
CA ARG A 530 -42.39 7.10 -18.12
C ARG A 530 -43.37 7.14 -16.94
N SER A 531 -42.99 7.84 -15.86
CA SER A 531 -43.60 9.14 -15.40
C SER A 531 -43.81 9.32 -13.89
N ARG A 532 -43.90 10.61 -13.49
CA ARG A 532 -44.25 11.19 -12.16
C ARG A 532 -43.10 11.14 -11.12
N LEU A 533 -42.63 12.26 -10.53
CA LEU A 533 -43.27 13.36 -9.77
C LEU A 533 -43.78 12.91 -8.37
N SER A 534 -43.49 13.57 -7.24
CA SER A 534 -42.68 14.79 -6.98
C SER A 534 -42.54 15.08 -5.46
N ARG A 535 -41.56 15.91 -5.04
CA ARG A 535 -41.33 16.48 -3.68
C ARG A 535 -40.86 15.44 -2.61
N GLY A 536 -40.19 15.81 -1.51
CA GLY A 536 -39.49 17.07 -1.19
C GLY A 536 -39.48 17.49 0.30
N ILE A 537 -38.28 17.79 0.83
CA ILE A 537 -37.95 18.67 1.99
C ILE A 537 -38.06 18.11 3.44
N SER A 538 -37.09 18.54 4.28
CA SER A 538 -37.06 18.70 5.76
C SER A 538 -36.49 17.59 6.69
N PHE A 539 -36.13 18.05 7.89
CA PHE A 539 -35.24 17.51 8.93
C PHE A 539 -35.98 17.50 10.31
N PHE A 540 -35.31 17.00 11.37
CA PHE A 540 -35.69 17.04 12.81
C PHE A 540 -36.87 16.16 13.29
N GLY A 541 -36.78 15.63 14.54
CA GLY A 541 -38.01 15.28 15.29
C GLY A 541 -38.03 14.16 16.35
N SER A 542 -36.99 13.94 17.18
CA SER A 542 -37.02 13.49 18.61
C SER A 542 -38.13 12.58 19.23
N LYS A 543 -37.72 11.80 20.26
CA LYS A 543 -38.50 11.00 21.25
C LYS A 543 -38.97 9.61 20.76
N VAL A 544 -38.84 8.50 21.51
CA VAL A 544 -38.99 8.17 22.97
C VAL A 544 -40.44 7.90 23.37
N ASP A 545 -40.71 6.63 23.69
CA ASP A 545 -41.67 5.98 24.61
C ASP A 545 -41.74 4.49 24.16
N GLU A 546 -41.15 3.49 24.82
CA GLU A 546 -41.48 2.78 26.09
C GLU A 546 -42.60 1.70 26.02
N ALA A 547 -42.46 0.69 26.91
CA ALA A 547 -43.40 -0.42 27.20
C ALA A 547 -43.52 -1.57 26.13
N GLU A 548 -43.67 -2.86 26.47
CA GLU A 548 -43.70 -3.52 27.79
C GLU A 548 -43.44 -5.05 27.79
N SER A 549 -43.17 -5.58 28.99
CA SER A 549 -43.62 -6.89 29.54
C SER A 549 -42.67 -8.11 29.61
N ALA A 550 -42.96 -8.95 30.63
CA ALA A 550 -42.37 -10.24 31.03
C ALA A 550 -40.94 -10.21 31.65
N GLY A 551 -40.70 -10.69 32.88
CA GLY A 551 -41.67 -11.27 33.83
C GLY A 551 -41.12 -11.56 35.25
N LEU A 552 -42.05 -11.63 36.20
CA LEU A 552 -41.88 -11.80 37.65
C LEU A 552 -40.97 -12.96 38.13
N THR A 553 -40.21 -12.70 39.20
CA THR A 553 -40.25 -13.54 40.43
C THR A 553 -39.83 -12.70 41.64
N ALA A 554 -40.17 -13.11 42.87
CA ALA A 554 -40.07 -12.27 44.07
C ALA A 554 -39.54 -13.03 45.30
N SER A 555 -38.89 -12.30 46.22
CA SER A 555 -38.78 -12.71 47.63
C SER A 555 -38.67 -11.52 48.58
N LEU A 556 -39.34 -11.65 49.72
CA LEU A 556 -39.55 -10.67 50.78
C LEU A 556 -38.27 -10.31 51.56
N GLY A 557 -38.18 -9.05 52.01
CA GLY A 557 -37.20 -8.57 52.99
C GLY A 557 -37.53 -7.15 53.44
N SER A 558 -37.85 -6.96 54.72
CA SER A 558 -38.41 -5.71 55.29
C SER A 558 -37.34 -4.88 56.05
N PRO A 559 -37.62 -3.63 56.49
CA PRO A 559 -36.62 -2.55 56.41
C PRO A 559 -36.01 -2.12 57.76
N GLU A 560 -35.00 -1.27 57.69
CA GLU A 560 -34.63 -0.37 58.80
C GLU A 560 -34.26 1.04 58.26
N ILE A 561 -34.20 2.05 59.15
CA ILE A 561 -34.28 3.48 58.80
C ILE A 561 -33.26 4.29 59.62
N LYS A 562 -32.79 5.42 59.06
CA LYS A 562 -31.96 6.51 59.64
C LYS A 562 -30.45 6.31 59.43
N CYS A 563 -29.65 7.38 59.27
CA CYS A 563 -29.99 8.81 59.26
C CYS A 563 -29.81 9.41 57.85
#